data_AF-A0A0D3JBX8-F1
#
_entry.id   AF-A0A0D3JBX8-F1
#
_cell.length_a   1.000
_cell.length_b   1.000
_cell.length_c   1.000
_cell.angle_alpha   90.00
_cell.angle_beta   90.00
_cell.angle_gamma   90.00
#
_symmetry.space_group_name_H-M   'P 1'
#
loop_
_entity.id
_entity.type
_entity.pdbx_description
1 polymer ?
#
loop_
_entity_poly.entity_id
_entity_poly.type
_entity_poly.pdbx_seq_one_letter_code
_entity_poly.pdbx_strand_id
1 'polypeptide(L)'
;MRRLNSIIPIDGGERVVCLAGAGIYDVLTKAASLGRESHSVLGSIFLNPSTGAGIAFGSGGTQTKKGPVYTERLLYASVDKHGKVQLTNTLGLKGSGKELYSKLEAGSLSQADVDPKCRLPASQTSYKDEVCQLDKSVSRFNADTKGPSACRSEGKVMILASVHDTFEKPQSADVLWVSCKDLATAHKVKAEVNFGNGVKDMPPSCEYMDADSVKAVDEAGRIICWAIRVVGIGPTLKMA
;
A
#
# COMPACT_ATOMS: atom_id res chain seq x y z
N MET A 1 14.66 -8.85 -6.02
CA MET A 1 13.62 -9.81 -5.58
C MET A 1 12.46 -9.99 -6.57
N ARG A 2 12.52 -9.53 -7.84
CA ARG A 2 11.36 -9.58 -8.77
C ARG A 2 10.75 -10.96 -9.04
N ARG A 3 11.53 -12.04 -8.87
CA ARG A 3 11.05 -13.43 -9.00
C ARG A 3 10.23 -13.91 -7.80
N LEU A 4 10.29 -13.20 -6.67
CA LEU A 4 9.54 -13.49 -5.44
C LEU A 4 8.24 -12.71 -5.44
N ASN A 5 7.32 -13.03 -6.36
CA ASN A 5 6.14 -12.21 -6.65
C ASN A 5 4.80 -12.89 -6.34
N SER A 6 4.80 -14.02 -5.63
CA SER A 6 3.58 -14.72 -5.22
C SER A 6 2.68 -13.82 -4.37
N ILE A 7 1.39 -13.84 -4.70
CA ILE A 7 0.31 -13.17 -3.96
C ILE A 7 -0.77 -14.22 -3.68
N ILE A 8 -0.98 -14.53 -2.40
CA ILE A 8 -1.84 -15.62 -1.97
C ILE A 8 -2.94 -15.05 -1.06
N PRO A 9 -4.20 -15.03 -1.49
CA PRO A 9 -5.32 -14.65 -0.63
C PRO A 9 -5.48 -15.66 0.50
N ILE A 10 -5.79 -15.14 1.70
CA ILE A 10 -6.14 -15.93 2.88
C ILE A 10 -7.40 -15.34 3.52
N ASP A 11 -8.01 -16.06 4.45
CA ASP A 11 -9.16 -15.56 5.23
C ASP A 11 -10.32 -15.11 4.32
N GLY A 12 -10.64 -15.92 3.30
CA GLY A 12 -11.69 -15.60 2.33
C GLY A 12 -11.36 -14.37 1.45
N GLY A 13 -10.11 -13.93 1.43
CA GLY A 13 -9.65 -12.76 0.69
C GLY A 13 -9.56 -11.49 1.52
N GLU A 14 -9.98 -11.50 2.80
CA GLU A 14 -9.81 -10.36 3.71
C GLU A 14 -8.34 -9.94 3.87
N ARG A 15 -7.41 -10.86 3.63
CA ARG A 15 -5.99 -10.59 3.65
C ARG A 15 -5.28 -11.26 2.49
N VAL A 16 -4.10 -10.75 2.18
CA VAL A 16 -3.20 -11.32 1.17
C VAL A 16 -1.81 -11.48 1.74
N VAL A 17 -1.21 -12.66 1.50
CA VAL A 17 0.21 -12.90 1.74
C VAL A 17 0.96 -12.54 0.47
N CYS A 18 1.96 -11.68 0.60
CA CYS A 18 2.78 -11.20 -0.50
C CYS A 18 4.25 -11.55 -0.23
N LEU A 19 4.90 -12.23 -1.17
CA LEU A 19 6.36 -12.27 -1.20
C LEU A 19 6.90 -10.85 -1.49
N ALA A 20 8.12 -10.55 -1.03
CA ALA A 20 8.65 -9.18 -1.00
C ALA A 20 8.83 -8.52 -2.39
N GLY A 21 8.87 -9.31 -3.45
CA GLY A 21 8.91 -8.85 -4.83
C GLY A 21 7.55 -8.69 -5.50
N ALA A 22 6.45 -9.05 -4.83
CA ALA A 22 5.10 -8.88 -5.35
C ALA A 22 4.83 -7.40 -5.62
N GLY A 23 4.33 -7.10 -6.80
CA GLY A 23 4.05 -5.74 -7.22
C GLY A 23 2.77 -5.19 -6.58
N ILE A 24 2.78 -3.92 -6.16
CA ILE A 24 1.60 -3.28 -5.57
C ILE A 24 0.44 -3.22 -6.58
N TYR A 25 0.72 -3.08 -7.89
CA TYR A 25 -0.30 -3.17 -8.93
C TYR A 25 -0.89 -4.59 -9.04
N ASP A 26 -0.06 -5.61 -8.90
CA ASP A 26 -0.49 -7.00 -8.93
C ASP A 26 -1.38 -7.32 -7.71
N VAL A 27 -1.03 -6.78 -6.53
CA VAL A 27 -1.86 -6.89 -5.31
C VAL A 27 -3.20 -6.20 -5.50
N LEU A 28 -3.22 -5.01 -6.11
CA LEU A 28 -4.45 -4.29 -6.44
C LEU A 28 -5.34 -5.11 -7.38
N THR A 29 -4.77 -5.66 -8.44
CA THR A 29 -5.49 -6.49 -9.42
C THR A 29 -6.03 -7.76 -8.76
N LYS A 30 -5.24 -8.39 -7.89
CA LYS A 30 -5.67 -9.58 -7.16
C LYS A 30 -6.80 -9.27 -6.18
N ALA A 31 -6.71 -8.19 -5.41
CA ALA A 31 -7.79 -7.77 -4.52
C ALA A 31 -9.08 -7.45 -5.30
N ALA A 32 -8.96 -6.74 -6.43
CA ALA A 32 -10.09 -6.42 -7.29
C ALA A 32 -10.81 -7.67 -7.82
N SER A 33 -10.06 -8.73 -8.19
CA SER A 33 -10.64 -10.01 -8.61
C SER A 33 -11.45 -10.73 -7.51
N LEU A 34 -11.24 -10.35 -6.25
CA LEU A 34 -11.98 -10.85 -5.09
C LEU A 34 -13.12 -9.91 -4.67
N GLY A 35 -13.39 -8.85 -5.43
CA GLY A 35 -14.37 -7.82 -5.06
C GLY A 35 -13.90 -6.90 -3.93
N ARG A 36 -12.57 -6.80 -3.73
CA ARG A 36 -11.95 -6.05 -2.63
C ARG A 36 -10.97 -4.99 -3.15
N GLU A 37 -10.54 -4.11 -2.26
CA GLU A 37 -9.50 -3.12 -2.52
C GLU A 37 -8.19 -3.45 -1.80
N SER A 38 -7.06 -3.09 -2.43
CA SER A 38 -5.74 -3.12 -1.79
C SER A 38 -5.63 -2.08 -0.65
N HIS A 39 -4.66 -2.28 0.23
CA HIS A 39 -4.28 -1.34 1.28
C HIS A 39 -3.52 -0.10 0.79
N SER A 40 -3.07 -0.10 -0.47
CA SER A 40 -2.24 0.97 -1.01
C SER A 40 -2.54 1.25 -2.48
N VAL A 41 -2.67 2.53 -2.81
CA VAL A 41 -2.73 3.07 -4.18
C VAL A 41 -1.77 4.26 -4.25
N LEU A 42 -0.76 4.17 -5.12
CA LEU A 42 0.29 5.18 -5.28
C LEU A 42 0.13 5.87 -6.64
N GLY A 43 0.53 7.15 -6.76
CA GLY A 43 0.60 7.81 -8.08
C GLY A 43 1.55 7.08 -9.05
N SER A 44 2.62 6.48 -8.53
CA SER A 44 3.60 5.68 -9.27
C SER A 44 3.23 4.19 -9.42
N ILE A 45 1.99 3.79 -9.09
CA ILE A 45 1.59 2.38 -9.10
C ILE A 45 1.80 1.69 -10.45
N PHE A 46 1.77 2.44 -11.55
CA PHE A 46 2.05 1.94 -12.90
C PHE A 46 3.49 1.42 -13.10
N LEU A 47 4.44 1.85 -12.25
CA LEU A 47 5.81 1.31 -12.23
C LEU A 47 5.90 -0.04 -11.50
N ASN A 48 4.80 -0.49 -10.91
CA ASN A 48 4.66 -1.69 -10.12
C ASN A 48 5.77 -1.87 -9.04
N PRO A 49 5.95 -0.89 -8.14
CA PRO A 49 6.88 -1.04 -7.01
C PRO A 49 6.48 -2.23 -6.15
N SER A 50 7.46 -2.88 -5.50
CA SER A 50 7.17 -4.08 -4.73
C SER A 50 6.62 -3.77 -3.33
N THR A 51 5.82 -4.68 -2.79
CA THR A 51 5.29 -4.61 -1.41
C THR A 51 6.41 -4.50 -0.38
N GLY A 52 7.49 -5.26 -0.55
CA GLY A 52 8.67 -5.20 0.31
C GLY A 52 9.30 -3.81 0.33
N ALA A 53 9.40 -3.14 -0.83
CA ALA A 53 9.87 -1.75 -0.88
C ALA A 53 8.87 -0.79 -0.23
N GLY A 54 7.56 -0.98 -0.44
CA GLY A 54 6.52 -0.19 0.22
C GLY A 54 6.63 -0.21 1.74
N ILE A 55 6.88 -1.39 2.32
CA ILE A 55 7.12 -1.56 3.77
C ILE A 55 8.44 -0.92 4.19
N ALA A 56 9.52 -1.18 3.46
CA ALA A 56 10.86 -0.68 3.81
C ALA A 56 10.97 0.84 3.75
N PHE A 57 10.17 1.52 2.93
CA PHE A 57 10.14 2.99 2.82
C PHE A 57 8.93 3.64 3.49
N GLY A 58 8.01 2.86 4.08
CA GLY A 58 6.79 3.39 4.69
C GLY A 58 5.90 4.16 3.69
N SER A 59 5.76 3.66 2.47
CA SER A 59 5.08 4.37 1.38
C SER A 59 3.65 4.75 1.77
N GLY A 60 3.24 6.00 1.53
CA GLY A 60 1.88 6.47 1.79
C GLY A 60 1.26 7.06 0.52
N GLY A 61 0.16 6.45 0.09
CA GLY A 61 -0.52 6.76 -1.17
C GLY A 61 -1.59 7.85 -1.08
N THR A 62 -2.53 7.76 -2.01
CA THR A 62 -3.65 8.70 -2.20
C THR A 62 -4.86 8.38 -1.32
N GLN A 63 -4.86 7.21 -0.68
CA GLN A 63 -5.99 6.71 0.10
C GLN A 63 -6.00 7.32 1.49
N THR A 64 -6.86 8.30 1.74
CA THR A 64 -6.97 9.02 3.03
C THR A 64 -7.40 8.12 4.19
N LYS A 65 -8.19 7.07 3.92
CA LYS A 65 -8.64 6.07 4.92
C LYS A 65 -7.54 5.11 5.35
N LYS A 66 -6.44 5.03 4.61
CA LYS A 66 -5.40 4.02 4.77
C LYS A 66 -4.08 4.72 5.05
N GLY A 67 -3.44 4.34 6.16
CA GLY A 67 -2.18 4.94 6.57
C GLY A 67 -1.02 4.64 5.62
N PRO A 68 0.20 5.06 5.97
CA PRO A 68 1.39 4.52 5.34
C PRO A 68 1.38 2.98 5.41
N VAL A 69 2.04 2.34 4.45
CA VAL A 69 2.16 0.87 4.42
C VAL A 69 2.75 0.39 5.74
N TYR A 70 1.99 -0.47 6.42
CA TYR A 70 2.30 -0.98 7.74
C TYR A 70 1.78 -2.41 7.86
N THR A 71 2.52 -3.27 8.53
CA THR A 71 2.06 -4.60 8.95
C THR A 71 2.98 -5.11 10.06
N GLU A 72 2.39 -5.79 11.04
CA GLU A 72 3.13 -6.55 12.06
C GLU A 72 3.35 -8.00 11.65
N ARG A 73 2.81 -8.40 10.49
CA ARG A 73 2.83 -9.76 9.99
C ARG A 73 3.86 -9.90 8.88
N LEU A 74 5.08 -10.23 9.25
CA LEU A 74 6.26 -10.21 8.39
C LEU A 74 7.10 -11.47 8.53
N LEU A 75 7.82 -11.80 7.47
CA LEU A 75 8.95 -12.71 7.50
C LEU A 75 10.16 -11.96 6.97
N TYR A 76 11.20 -11.79 7.78
CA TYR A 76 12.38 -11.03 7.39
C TYR A 76 13.65 -11.58 8.05
N ALA A 77 14.77 -11.37 7.36
CA ALA A 77 16.10 -11.67 7.87
C ALA A 77 16.83 -10.39 8.29
N SER A 78 17.52 -10.42 9.43
CA SER A 78 18.35 -9.34 9.95
C SER A 78 19.72 -9.88 10.36
N VAL A 79 20.72 -9.00 10.45
CA VAL A 79 22.05 -9.36 10.96
C VAL A 79 22.19 -8.79 12.37
N ASP A 80 22.54 -9.63 13.34
CA ASP A 80 22.77 -9.18 14.70
C ASP A 80 24.16 -8.53 14.89
N LYS A 81 24.43 -8.02 16.09
CA LYS A 81 25.70 -7.37 16.44
C LYS A 81 26.94 -8.28 16.31
N HIS A 82 26.76 -9.60 16.18
CA HIS A 82 27.84 -10.58 16.01
C HIS A 82 27.98 -11.03 14.55
N GLY A 83 27.25 -10.41 13.62
CA GLY A 83 27.28 -10.77 12.21
C GLY A 83 26.45 -12.02 11.87
N LYS A 84 25.63 -12.53 12.80
CA LYS A 84 24.81 -13.72 12.56
C LYS A 84 23.45 -13.35 11.98
N VAL A 85 23.05 -14.08 10.94
CA VAL A 85 21.74 -13.94 10.31
C VAL A 85 20.66 -14.52 11.24
N GLN A 86 19.64 -13.71 11.51
CA GLN A 86 18.46 -14.06 12.29
C GLN A 86 17.21 -13.97 11.41
N LEU A 87 16.35 -14.98 11.46
CA LEU A 87 15.08 -15.01 10.74
C LEU A 87 13.94 -14.75 11.72
N THR A 88 13.19 -13.67 11.51
CA THR A 88 12.01 -13.33 12.32
C THR A 88 10.75 -13.66 11.55
N ASN A 89 9.85 -14.43 12.17
CA ASN A 89 8.56 -14.81 11.59
C ASN A 89 7.41 -14.36 12.49
N THR A 90 6.63 -13.39 12.02
CA THR A 90 5.40 -12.89 12.65
C THR A 90 4.20 -12.99 11.70
N LEU A 91 4.28 -13.76 10.60
CA LEU A 91 3.24 -13.83 9.57
C LEU A 91 1.86 -14.26 10.08
N GLY A 92 1.78 -14.91 11.25
CA GLY A 92 0.53 -15.52 11.72
C GLY A 92 0.12 -16.74 10.89
N LEU A 93 1.11 -17.49 10.42
CA LEU A 93 0.96 -18.75 9.70
C LEU A 93 1.67 -19.87 10.49
N LYS A 94 1.14 -21.09 10.42
CA LYS A 94 1.67 -22.27 11.12
C LYS A 94 2.93 -22.79 10.44
N GLY A 95 3.94 -23.13 11.24
CA GLY A 95 5.21 -23.70 10.77
C GLY A 95 6.40 -22.77 11.03
N SER A 96 7.60 -23.28 10.79
CA SER A 96 8.82 -22.48 10.92
C SER A 96 8.98 -21.51 9.75
N GLY A 97 9.77 -20.44 9.94
CA GLY A 97 10.00 -19.45 8.88
C GLY A 97 10.60 -20.05 7.60
N LYS A 98 11.46 -21.07 7.71
CA LYS A 98 12.09 -21.73 6.56
C LYS A 98 11.08 -22.59 5.78
N GLU A 99 10.30 -23.40 6.47
CA GLU A 99 9.26 -24.24 5.85
C GLU A 99 8.17 -23.39 5.21
N LEU A 100 7.74 -22.33 5.89
CA LEU A 100 6.76 -21.38 5.36
C LEU A 100 7.30 -20.67 4.12
N TYR A 101 8.54 -20.22 4.13
CA TYR A 101 9.14 -19.59 2.96
C TYR A 101 9.12 -20.52 1.74
N SER A 102 9.51 -21.79 1.89
CA SER A 102 9.44 -22.77 0.82
C SER A 102 8.01 -23.01 0.31
N LYS A 103 7.01 -23.05 1.20
CA LYS A 103 5.59 -23.14 0.80
C LYS A 103 5.12 -21.90 0.02
N LEU A 104 5.55 -20.71 0.43
CA LEU A 104 5.19 -19.44 -0.24
C LEU A 104 5.81 -19.36 -1.64
N GLU A 105 7.06 -19.78 -1.80
CA GLU A 105 7.71 -19.87 -3.12
C GLU A 105 7.04 -20.91 -4.02
N ALA A 106 6.62 -22.05 -3.48
CA ALA A 106 5.91 -23.08 -4.22
C ALA A 106 4.43 -22.72 -4.52
N GLY A 107 3.90 -21.64 -3.95
CA GLY A 107 2.49 -21.27 -4.07
C GLY A 107 1.53 -22.28 -3.41
N SER A 108 2.02 -23.07 -2.46
CA SER A 108 1.28 -24.19 -1.86
C SER A 108 0.67 -23.87 -0.50
N LEU A 109 0.54 -22.58 -0.15
CA LEU A 109 -0.09 -22.14 1.09
C LEU A 109 -1.60 -22.36 1.01
N SER A 110 -2.19 -22.90 2.08
CA SER A 110 -3.61 -23.19 2.20
C SER A 110 -4.22 -22.50 3.42
N GLN A 111 -5.55 -22.47 3.50
CA GLN A 111 -6.24 -21.92 4.68
C GLN A 111 -5.91 -22.70 5.97
N ALA A 112 -5.54 -23.98 5.87
CA ALA A 112 -5.13 -24.77 7.02
C ALA A 112 -3.83 -24.26 7.67
N ASP A 113 -2.98 -23.58 6.88
CA ASP A 113 -1.73 -22.97 7.35
C ASP A 113 -1.94 -21.65 8.08
N VAL A 114 -3.13 -21.03 7.99
CA VAL A 114 -3.41 -19.80 8.72
C VAL A 114 -3.56 -20.09 10.22
N ASP A 115 -2.92 -19.29 11.07
CA ASP A 115 -3.12 -19.36 12.52
C ASP A 115 -4.37 -18.54 12.92
N PRO A 116 -5.49 -19.18 13.29
CA PRO A 116 -6.71 -18.47 13.68
C PRO A 116 -6.56 -17.68 14.99
N LYS A 117 -5.47 -17.90 15.75
CA LYS A 117 -5.18 -17.15 16.98
C LYS A 117 -4.37 -15.89 16.73
N CYS A 118 -3.82 -15.69 15.53
CA CYS A 118 -3.06 -14.48 15.22
C CYS A 118 -3.97 -13.24 15.32
N ARG A 119 -3.49 -12.21 16.03
CA ARG A 119 -4.15 -10.91 16.19
C ARG A 119 -3.28 -9.74 15.75
N LEU A 120 -2.11 -10.03 15.18
CA LEU A 120 -1.18 -9.00 14.73
C LEU A 120 -1.80 -8.19 13.59
N PRO A 121 -1.77 -6.85 13.64
CA PRO A 121 -2.25 -5.97 12.58
C PRO A 121 -1.58 -6.27 11.23
N ALA A 122 -2.38 -6.25 10.15
CA ALA A 122 -1.89 -6.34 8.77
C ALA A 122 -2.08 -5.02 8.00
N SER A 123 -2.43 -3.94 8.72
CA SER A 123 -2.56 -2.56 8.22
C SER A 123 -2.53 -1.60 9.42
N GLN A 124 -2.34 -0.30 9.18
CA GLN A 124 -2.43 0.73 10.23
C GLN A 124 -3.89 1.13 10.46
N THR A 125 -4.51 0.58 11.51
CA THR A 125 -5.96 0.71 11.76
C THR A 125 -6.38 2.06 12.35
N SER A 126 -5.50 2.72 13.13
CA SER A 126 -5.80 3.99 13.81
C SER A 126 -5.66 5.23 12.94
N TYR A 127 -5.01 5.12 11.77
CA TYR A 127 -4.64 6.28 10.95
C TYR A 127 -5.82 7.18 10.58
N LYS A 128 -6.94 6.57 10.18
CA LYS A 128 -8.16 7.28 9.77
C LYS A 128 -8.75 8.12 10.91
N ASP A 129 -8.60 7.66 12.15
CA ASP A 129 -9.10 8.36 13.33
C ASP A 129 -8.13 9.49 13.72
N GLU A 130 -6.82 9.22 13.67
CA GLU A 130 -5.75 10.19 13.94
C GLU A 130 -5.83 11.40 12.97
N VAL A 131 -5.98 11.16 11.67
CA VAL A 131 -6.01 12.24 10.67
C VAL A 131 -7.26 13.14 10.80
N CYS A 132 -8.35 12.62 11.38
CA CYS A 132 -9.57 13.39 11.62
C CYS A 132 -9.50 14.29 12.88
N GLN A 133 -8.47 14.15 13.73
CA GLN A 133 -8.34 14.97 14.95
C GLN A 133 -8.03 16.43 14.65
N LEU A 134 -7.41 16.72 13.50
CA LEU A 134 -7.06 18.09 13.05
C LEU A 134 -6.27 18.90 14.10
N ASP A 135 -5.47 18.22 14.92
CA ASP A 135 -4.71 18.77 16.05
C ASP A 135 -3.38 19.44 15.64
N LYS A 136 -3.16 19.62 14.32
CA LYS A 136 -1.93 20.12 13.68
C LYS A 136 -0.73 19.19 13.77
N SER A 137 -0.87 17.98 14.31
CA SER A 137 0.18 16.97 14.25
C SER A 137 0.43 16.49 12.82
N VAL A 138 1.66 16.08 12.52
CA VAL A 138 2.00 15.52 11.22
C VAL A 138 1.43 14.10 11.14
N SER A 139 0.40 13.92 10.30
CA SER A 139 -0.32 12.64 10.18
C SER A 139 0.55 11.44 9.78
N ARG A 140 1.59 11.66 8.95
CA ARG A 140 2.56 10.63 8.55
C ARG A 140 3.86 11.27 8.07
N PHE A 141 4.99 10.68 8.44
CA PHE A 141 6.35 11.10 8.05
C PHE A 141 7.30 9.91 8.14
N ASN A 142 8.40 9.89 7.38
CA ASN A 142 9.27 8.69 7.24
C ASN A 142 9.97 8.29 8.55
N ALA A 143 10.37 9.26 9.36
CA ALA A 143 11.08 9.04 10.63
C ALA A 143 10.19 8.53 11.79
N ASP A 144 8.93 8.15 11.52
CA ASP A 144 8.07 7.49 12.51
C ASP A 144 8.59 6.08 12.79
N THR A 145 9.03 5.84 14.04
CA THR A 145 9.65 4.59 14.48
C THR A 145 8.66 3.61 15.13
N LYS A 146 7.36 3.89 15.08
CA LYS A 146 6.33 2.98 15.61
C LYS A 146 6.30 1.66 14.83
N GLY A 147 6.16 0.57 15.57
CA GLY A 147 5.96 -0.78 15.03
C GLY A 147 7.23 -1.60 14.82
N PRO A 148 7.16 -2.68 14.01
CA PRO A 148 8.28 -3.61 13.83
C PRO A 148 9.47 -2.96 13.12
N SER A 149 10.68 -3.38 13.47
CA SER A 149 11.93 -2.85 12.90
C SER A 149 12.09 -3.06 11.39
N ALA A 150 11.29 -3.93 10.79
CA ALA A 150 11.25 -4.13 9.35
C ALA A 150 10.44 -3.06 8.60
N CYS A 151 9.44 -2.46 9.24
CA CYS A 151 8.73 -1.29 8.70
C CYS A 151 9.67 -0.08 8.69
N ARG A 152 9.74 0.64 7.57
CA ARG A 152 10.65 1.80 7.38
C ARG A 152 12.12 1.46 7.63
N SER A 153 12.49 0.20 7.39
CA SER A 153 13.84 -0.29 7.61
C SER A 153 14.85 0.22 6.58
N GLU A 154 14.41 0.80 5.46
CA GLU A 154 15.27 1.31 4.39
C GLU A 154 16.34 0.31 3.94
N GLY A 155 15.98 -0.99 3.93
CA GLY A 155 16.87 -2.07 3.52
C GLY A 155 17.85 -2.56 4.60
N LYS A 156 17.75 -2.07 5.85
CA LYS A 156 18.53 -2.59 6.99
C LYS A 156 18.18 -4.03 7.36
N VAL A 157 17.02 -4.51 6.92
CA VAL A 157 16.62 -5.92 6.98
C VAL A 157 16.19 -6.39 5.59
N MET A 158 16.27 -7.70 5.37
CA MET A 158 15.77 -8.34 4.15
C MET A 158 14.35 -8.86 4.40
N ILE A 159 13.35 -8.13 3.94
CA ILE A 159 11.95 -8.57 3.96
C ILE A 159 11.78 -9.69 2.91
N LEU A 160 11.18 -10.80 3.32
CA LEU A 160 10.94 -11.99 2.48
C LEU A 160 9.46 -12.13 2.15
N ALA A 161 8.59 -11.94 3.13
CA ALA A 161 7.15 -11.98 2.96
C ALA A 161 6.42 -11.07 3.94
N SER A 162 5.17 -10.75 3.63
CA SER A 162 4.32 -9.84 4.39
C SER A 162 2.85 -10.24 4.24
N VAL A 163 2.03 -9.93 5.24
CA VAL A 163 0.57 -10.05 5.13
C VAL A 163 -0.04 -8.66 5.17
N HIS A 164 -1.01 -8.41 4.30
CA HIS A 164 -1.73 -7.15 4.23
C HIS A 164 -3.24 -7.37 4.28
N ASP A 165 -3.94 -6.50 5.00
CA ASP A 165 -5.40 -6.44 4.90
C ASP A 165 -5.82 -5.95 3.50
N THR A 166 -6.96 -6.45 3.05
CA THR A 166 -7.71 -5.89 1.93
C THR A 166 -9.06 -5.39 2.44
N PHE A 167 -9.68 -4.49 1.70
CA PHE A 167 -10.83 -3.73 2.18
C PHE A 167 -12.04 -3.98 1.30
N GLU A 168 -13.22 -3.79 1.86
CA GLU A 168 -14.44 -3.82 1.07
C GLU A 168 -14.39 -2.73 0.00
N LYS A 169 -14.85 -3.09 -1.21
CA LYS A 169 -14.92 -2.15 -2.31
C LYS A 169 -16.13 -1.23 -2.13
N PRO A 170 -15.99 0.10 -2.35
CA PRO A 170 -17.14 0.99 -2.36
C PRO A 170 -18.14 0.58 -3.45
N GLN A 171 -19.44 0.66 -3.14
CA GLN A 171 -20.52 0.30 -4.07
C GLN A 171 -20.59 1.26 -5.27
N SER A 172 -20.27 2.53 -5.03
CA SER A 172 -20.17 3.59 -6.03
C SER A 172 -19.07 4.57 -5.64
N ALA A 173 -18.53 5.27 -6.63
CA ALA A 173 -17.54 6.32 -6.41
C ALA A 173 -17.79 7.44 -7.43
N ASP A 174 -17.82 8.68 -6.94
CA ASP A 174 -17.92 9.89 -7.74
C ASP A 174 -16.65 10.73 -7.54
N VAL A 175 -16.28 11.49 -8.57
CA VAL A 175 -15.14 12.42 -8.53
C VAL A 175 -15.66 13.84 -8.60
N LEU A 176 -15.34 14.65 -7.59
CA LEU A 176 -15.67 16.06 -7.55
C LEU A 176 -14.42 16.89 -7.87
N TRP A 177 -14.50 17.71 -8.92
CA TRP A 177 -13.45 18.69 -9.23
C TRP A 177 -13.80 20.03 -8.59
N VAL A 178 -13.01 20.44 -7.60
CA VAL A 178 -13.23 21.67 -6.85
C VAL A 178 -12.09 22.64 -7.11
N SER A 179 -12.40 23.79 -7.71
CA SER A 179 -11.45 24.88 -7.88
C SER A 179 -11.50 25.82 -6.69
N CYS A 180 -10.33 26.11 -6.10
CA CYS A 180 -10.19 27.08 -5.02
C CYS A 180 -9.35 28.26 -5.51
N LYS A 181 -9.61 29.46 -4.98
CA LYS A 181 -8.85 30.67 -5.33
C LYS A 181 -7.38 30.62 -4.91
N ASP A 182 -7.08 29.88 -3.84
CA ASP A 182 -5.76 29.75 -3.24
C ASP A 182 -5.66 28.44 -2.43
N LEU A 183 -4.43 28.04 -2.08
CA LEU A 183 -4.15 26.84 -1.31
C LEU A 183 -4.75 26.91 0.10
N ALA A 184 -4.81 28.10 0.71
CA ALA A 184 -5.41 28.29 2.04
C ALA A 184 -6.90 27.90 2.05
N THR A 185 -7.65 28.26 1.00
CA THR A 185 -9.05 27.89 0.82
C THR A 185 -9.20 26.39 0.59
N ALA A 186 -8.33 25.78 -0.23
CA ALA A 186 -8.32 24.33 -0.44
C ALA A 186 -8.06 23.56 0.86
N HIS A 187 -7.14 24.04 1.70
CA HIS A 187 -6.88 23.45 3.02
C HIS A 187 -8.08 23.57 3.97
N LYS A 188 -8.84 24.67 3.93
CA LYS A 188 -10.08 24.80 4.72
C LYS A 188 -11.14 23.80 4.27
N VAL A 189 -11.38 23.69 2.96
CA VAL A 189 -12.30 22.69 2.40
C VAL A 189 -11.88 21.28 2.84
N LYS A 190 -10.58 20.96 2.69
CA LYS A 190 -10.03 19.69 3.15
C LYS A 190 -10.35 19.45 4.64
N ALA A 191 -9.98 20.39 5.52
CA ALA A 191 -10.15 20.23 6.96
C ALA A 191 -11.63 20.12 7.36
N GLU A 192 -12.48 21.07 6.93
CA GLU A 192 -13.86 21.19 7.41
C GLU A 192 -14.80 20.18 6.75
N VAL A 193 -14.64 19.91 5.45
CA VAL A 193 -15.56 19.04 4.69
C VAL A 193 -15.10 17.58 4.73
N ASN A 194 -13.81 17.32 4.53
CA ASN A 194 -13.32 15.95 4.32
C ASN A 194 -12.91 15.26 5.62
N PHE A 195 -12.44 15.99 6.63
CA PHE A 195 -11.91 15.39 7.87
C PHE A 195 -12.69 15.79 9.13
N GLY A 196 -13.29 16.99 9.15
CA GLY A 196 -13.94 17.57 10.32
C GLY A 196 -15.20 16.84 10.78
N ASN A 197 -15.86 16.11 9.87
CA ASN A 197 -17.04 15.28 10.18
C ASN A 197 -16.66 13.83 10.58
N GLY A 198 -15.36 13.54 10.72
CA GLY A 198 -14.84 12.24 11.10
C GLY A 198 -14.84 11.20 9.98
N VAL A 199 -14.49 9.96 10.35
CA VAL A 199 -14.20 8.86 9.41
C VAL A 199 -15.35 8.50 8.47
N LYS A 200 -16.60 8.70 8.93
CA LYS A 200 -17.79 8.34 8.16
C LYS A 200 -17.88 9.13 6.85
N ASP A 201 -17.60 10.42 6.92
CA ASP A 201 -17.74 11.34 5.79
C ASP A 201 -16.41 11.57 5.06
N MET A 202 -15.33 10.91 5.52
CA MET A 202 -14.04 11.00 4.88
C MET A 202 -14.08 10.41 3.47
N PRO A 203 -13.68 11.16 2.42
CA PRO A 203 -13.63 10.63 1.06
C PRO A 203 -12.53 9.57 0.96
N PRO A 204 -12.60 8.59 0.04
CA PRO A 204 -11.53 7.60 -0.13
C PRO A 204 -10.18 8.19 -0.56
N SER A 205 -10.20 9.33 -1.27
CA SER A 205 -9.03 10.08 -1.71
C SER A 205 -9.39 11.57 -1.79
N CYS A 206 -8.40 12.43 -1.55
CA CYS A 206 -8.52 13.88 -1.67
C CYS A 206 -7.16 14.45 -2.09
N GLU A 207 -6.98 14.65 -3.38
CA GLU A 207 -5.75 15.17 -3.97
C GLU A 207 -5.85 16.68 -4.20
N TYR A 208 -4.69 17.35 -4.21
CA TYR A 208 -4.58 18.76 -4.56
C TYR A 208 -3.56 18.93 -5.69
N MET A 209 -3.80 19.91 -6.54
CA MET A 209 -2.88 20.29 -7.60
C MET A 209 -2.89 21.82 -7.69
N ASP A 210 -1.71 22.43 -7.63
CA ASP A 210 -1.58 23.88 -7.79
C ASP A 210 -1.80 24.31 -9.25
N ALA A 211 -1.96 25.62 -9.46
CA ALA A 211 -2.28 26.18 -10.78
C ALA A 211 -1.16 25.94 -11.82
N ASP A 212 0.11 25.99 -11.41
CA ASP A 212 1.24 25.80 -12.32
C ASP A 212 1.32 24.33 -12.76
N SER A 213 1.10 23.41 -11.83
CA SER A 213 0.98 21.97 -12.10
C SER A 213 -0.18 21.68 -13.06
N VAL A 214 -1.36 22.28 -12.85
CA VAL A 214 -2.50 22.13 -13.78
C VAL A 214 -2.14 22.65 -15.17
N LYS A 215 -1.52 23.83 -15.27
CA LYS A 215 -1.13 24.42 -16.54
C LYS A 215 -0.12 23.55 -17.29
N ALA A 216 0.92 23.07 -16.61
CA ALA A 216 1.90 22.17 -17.19
C ALA A 216 1.26 20.87 -17.71
N VAL A 217 0.30 20.32 -16.96
CA VAL A 217 -0.44 19.11 -17.37
C VAL A 217 -1.40 19.38 -18.52
N ASP A 218 -2.08 20.54 -18.59
CA ASP A 218 -2.95 20.85 -19.74
C ASP A 218 -2.15 21.06 -21.04
N GLU A 219 -0.98 21.71 -20.94
CA GLU A 219 -0.09 21.96 -22.08
C GLU A 219 0.58 20.65 -22.58
N ALA A 220 1.15 19.84 -21.68
CA ALA A 220 1.94 18.66 -22.05
C ALA A 220 1.14 17.34 -22.01
N GLY A 221 0.14 17.24 -21.14
CA GLY A 221 -0.58 16.00 -20.85
C GLY A 221 -1.36 15.47 -22.04
N ARG A 222 -1.90 16.35 -22.90
CA ARG A 222 -2.62 15.94 -24.12
C ARG A 222 -1.72 15.15 -25.07
N ILE A 223 -0.48 15.59 -25.23
CA ILE A 223 0.51 14.92 -26.09
C ILE A 223 0.87 13.55 -25.51
N ILE A 224 1.12 13.48 -24.19
CA ILE A 224 1.47 12.22 -23.52
C ILE A 224 0.30 11.23 -23.56
N CYS A 225 -0.93 11.67 -23.25
CA CYS A 225 -2.12 10.82 -23.33
C CYS A 225 -2.37 10.33 -24.76
N TRP A 226 -2.16 11.19 -25.76
CA TRP A 226 -2.28 10.81 -27.16
C TRP A 226 -1.18 9.82 -27.56
N ALA A 227 0.06 10.05 -27.14
CA ALA A 227 1.17 9.12 -27.36
C ALA A 227 0.87 7.76 -26.73
N ILE A 228 0.45 7.70 -25.46
CA ILE A 228 0.06 6.44 -24.80
C ILE A 228 -1.08 5.75 -25.55
N ARG A 229 -2.07 6.51 -26.06
CA ARG A 229 -3.16 5.95 -26.85
C ARG A 229 -2.69 5.34 -28.17
N VAL A 230 -1.71 5.96 -28.83
CA VAL A 230 -1.17 5.52 -30.13
C VAL A 230 -0.14 4.40 -29.98
N VAL A 231 0.79 4.51 -29.03
CA VAL A 231 1.94 3.62 -28.88
C VAL A 231 1.76 2.57 -27.77
N GLY A 232 0.77 2.73 -26.89
CA GLY A 232 0.53 1.89 -25.73
C GLY A 232 1.40 2.23 -24.51
N ILE A 233 1.21 1.47 -23.43
CA ILE A 233 2.05 1.48 -22.22
C ILE A 233 2.63 0.08 -22.00
N GLY A 234 3.95 -0.02 -21.77
CA GLY A 234 4.65 -1.28 -21.45
C GLY A 234 5.22 -2.06 -22.65
N PRO A 235 5.78 -3.26 -22.43
CA PRO A 235 6.53 -4.04 -23.43
C PRO A 235 5.69 -4.53 -24.62
N THR A 236 4.37 -4.30 -24.58
CA THR A 236 3.40 -4.53 -25.65
C THR A 236 3.41 -3.43 -26.72
N LEU A 237 4.59 -3.04 -27.19
CA LEU A 237 4.74 -2.47 -28.52
C LEU A 237 4.60 -3.62 -29.53
N LYS A 238 3.38 -4.05 -29.81
CA LYS A 238 3.11 -4.75 -31.07
C LYS A 238 3.10 -3.67 -32.14
N MET A 239 4.27 -3.38 -32.70
CA MET A 239 4.32 -2.66 -33.97
C MET A 239 3.54 -3.50 -34.98
N ALA A 240 2.46 -2.90 -35.51
CA ALA A 240 1.67 -3.46 -36.59
C ALA A 240 2.51 -3.55 -37.87
#